data_AF-A0A3C1WWZ2-F1
#
_entry.id   AF-A0A3C1WWZ2-F1
#
_cell.length_a   1.000
_cell.length_b   1.000
_cell.length_c   1.000
_cell.angle_alpha   90.00
_cell.angle_beta   90.00
_cell.angle_gamma   90.00
#
_symmetry.space_group_name_H-M   'P 1'
#
loop_
_entity.id
_entity.type
_entity.pdbx_description
1 polymer ?
#
loop_
_entity_poly.entity_id
_entity_poly.type
_entity_poly.pdbx_seq_one_letter_code
_entity_poly.pdbx_strand_id
1 'polypeptide(L)'
;ITFAAGLACENYKPVIAIYSTFLQRAYDQLIHDVALQKIPMLFAIDRAGIVGQDGPTHSGSFDLSFLRCIPNIVIMAPSNENECR
;
A
#
# COMPACT_ATOMS: atom_id res chain seq x y z
N ILE A 1 -6.08 -4.75 -5.74
CA ILE A 1 -5.88 -3.30 -5.99
C ILE A 1 -6.83 -2.81 -7.08
N THR A 2 -6.71 -3.31 -8.32
CA THR A 2 -7.54 -2.89 -9.48
C THR A 2 -9.05 -2.91 -9.21
N PHE A 3 -9.57 -3.93 -8.54
CA PHE A 3 -10.98 -3.95 -8.13
C PHE A 3 -11.38 -2.73 -7.29
N ALA A 4 -10.57 -2.37 -6.30
CA ALA A 4 -10.82 -1.21 -5.46
C ALA A 4 -10.62 0.12 -6.23
N ALA A 5 -9.71 0.16 -7.22
CA ALA A 5 -9.63 1.30 -8.13
C ALA A 5 -10.95 1.50 -8.90
N GLY A 6 -11.57 0.43 -9.37
CA GLY A 6 -12.91 0.46 -9.97
C GLY A 6 -13.99 1.00 -9.03
N LEU A 7 -13.97 0.60 -7.75
CA LEU A 7 -14.89 1.15 -6.74
C LEU A 7 -14.68 2.66 -6.53
N ALA A 8 -13.43 3.11 -6.52
CA ALA A 8 -13.11 4.53 -6.36
C ALA A 8 -13.57 5.37 -7.57
N CYS A 9 -13.59 4.81 -8.78
CA CYS A 9 -14.21 5.45 -9.95
C CYS A 9 -15.72 5.69 -9.76
N GLU A 10 -16.39 4.82 -9.00
CA GLU A 10 -17.81 4.96 -8.64
C GLU A 10 -18.03 5.78 -7.34
N ASN A 11 -17.07 6.64 -6.98
CA ASN A 11 -17.10 7.53 -5.82
C ASN A 11 -17.12 6.85 -4.44
N TYR A 12 -16.82 5.55 -4.36
CA TYR A 12 -16.53 4.92 -3.08
C TYR A 12 -15.15 5.34 -2.56
N LYS A 13 -14.92 5.19 -1.25
CA LYS A 13 -13.61 5.47 -0.60
C LYS A 13 -12.99 4.15 -0.10
N PRO A 14 -12.43 3.33 -1.00
CA PRO A 14 -11.94 2.02 -0.63
C PRO A 14 -10.66 2.12 0.22
N VAL A 15 -10.58 1.23 1.21
CA VAL A 15 -9.37 0.96 2.00
C VAL A 15 -8.88 -0.45 1.65
N ILE A 16 -7.61 -0.56 1.25
CA ILE A 16 -6.98 -1.85 1.00
C ILE A 16 -6.11 -2.22 2.20
N ALA A 17 -6.55 -3.20 2.98
CA ALA A 17 -5.72 -3.84 3.99
C ALA A 17 -4.86 -4.92 3.32
N ILE A 18 -3.53 -4.77 3.37
CA ILE A 18 -2.60 -5.69 2.71
C ILE A 18 -1.26 -5.69 3.45
N TYR A 19 -0.58 -6.84 3.50
CA TYR A 19 0.78 -6.87 4.06
C TYR A 19 1.78 -6.22 3.10
N SER A 20 2.81 -5.57 3.64
CA SER A 20 3.90 -4.98 2.85
C SER A 20 4.50 -5.99 1.86
N THR A 21 4.80 -7.21 2.31
CA THR A 21 5.37 -8.25 1.45
C THR A 21 4.43 -8.73 0.34
N PHE A 22 3.12 -8.71 0.58
CA PHE A 22 2.13 -9.13 -0.42
C PHE A 22 1.80 -7.98 -1.39
N LEU A 23 1.95 -6.73 -0.97
CA LEU A 23 1.81 -5.56 -1.82
C LEU A 23 2.81 -5.58 -2.99
N GLN A 24 3.98 -6.19 -2.81
CA GLN A 24 4.95 -6.42 -3.90
C GLN A 24 4.33 -7.10 -5.12
N ARG A 25 3.34 -7.99 -4.94
CA ARG A 25 2.64 -8.68 -6.04
C ARG A 25 1.73 -7.76 -6.85
N ALA A 26 1.33 -6.63 -6.28
CA ALA A 26 0.40 -5.70 -6.88
C ALA A 26 1.05 -4.34 -7.21
N TYR A 27 2.38 -4.34 -7.35
CA TYR A 27 3.17 -3.14 -7.66
C TYR A 27 2.72 -2.46 -8.96
N ASP A 28 2.52 -3.25 -10.01
CA ASP A 28 2.06 -2.78 -11.31
C ASP A 28 0.67 -2.13 -11.22
N GLN A 29 -0.28 -2.80 -10.56
CA GLN A 29 -1.65 -2.29 -10.38
C GLN A 29 -1.67 -0.99 -9.57
N LEU A 30 -0.80 -0.84 -8.57
CA LEU A 30 -0.69 0.41 -7.82
C LEU A 30 -0.20 1.55 -8.73
N ILE A 31 0.78 1.30 -9.61
CA ILE A 31 1.28 2.31 -10.55
C ILE A 31 0.24 2.62 -11.63
N HIS A 32 -0.17 1.60 -12.37
CA HIS A 32 -0.96 1.75 -13.60
C HIS A 32 -2.43 2.06 -13.33
N ASP A 33 -3.05 1.37 -12.38
CA ASP A 33 -4.48 1.50 -12.14
C ASP A 33 -4.81 2.61 -11.14
N VAL A 34 -3.86 3.02 -10.29
CA VAL A 34 -4.11 3.99 -9.20
C VAL A 34 -3.30 5.27 -9.38
N ALA A 35 -1.97 5.20 -9.32
CA ALA A 35 -1.12 6.39 -9.25
C ALA A 35 -1.15 7.24 -10.52
N LEU A 36 -1.11 6.61 -11.70
CA LEU A 36 -1.21 7.32 -12.99
C LEU A 36 -2.60 7.95 -13.21
N GLN A 37 -3.65 7.26 -12.76
CA GLN A 37 -5.03 7.74 -12.84
C GLN A 37 -5.39 8.76 -11.75
N LYS A 38 -4.48 9.01 -10.79
CA LYS A 38 -4.68 9.90 -9.63
C LYS A 38 -5.92 9.54 -8.81
N ILE A 39 -6.24 8.25 -8.71
CA ILE A 39 -7.42 7.78 -7.99
C ILE A 39 -7.17 7.88 -6.48
N PRO A 40 -8.02 8.58 -5.70
CA PRO A 40 -7.84 8.72 -4.27
C PRO A 40 -8.18 7.41 -3.55
N MET A 41 -7.17 6.73 -3.02
CA MET A 41 -7.31 5.47 -2.29
C MET A 41 -6.40 5.41 -1.08
N LEU A 42 -6.80 4.63 -0.06
CA LEU A 42 -5.97 4.39 1.12
C LEU A 42 -5.48 2.93 1.14
N PHE A 43 -4.17 2.77 1.33
CA PHE A 43 -3.52 1.49 1.56
C PHE A 43 -3.16 1.39 3.03
N ALA A 44 -3.84 0.51 3.76
CA ALA A 44 -3.49 0.15 5.13
C ALA A 44 -2.47 -1.00 5.07
N ILE A 45 -1.19 -0.63 5.08
CA ILE A 45 -0.08 -1.57 4.93
C ILE A 45 0.28 -2.14 6.31
N ASP A 46 0.04 -3.42 6.48
CA ASP A 46 0.34 -4.15 7.70
C ASP A 46 1.63 -4.97 7.54
N ARG A 47 2.23 -5.45 8.64
CA ARG A 47 3.49 -6.22 8.64
C ARG A 47 4.62 -5.52 7.85
N ALA A 48 4.68 -4.20 7.94
CA ALA A 48 5.80 -3.41 7.42
C ALA A 48 7.06 -3.65 8.27
N GLY A 49 8.23 -3.75 7.63
CA GLY A 49 9.50 -4.05 8.28
C GLY A 49 9.73 -5.53 8.57
N ILE A 50 10.47 -5.82 9.64
CA ILE A 50 10.88 -7.19 10.02
C ILE A 50 9.73 -7.89 10.73
N VAL A 51 9.34 -9.07 10.25
CA VAL A 51 8.18 -9.83 10.76
C VAL A 51 8.55 -11.01 11.67
N GLY A 52 9.84 -11.29 11.87
CA GLY A 52 10.31 -12.32 12.79
C GLY A 52 10.30 -13.73 12.18
N GLN A 53 9.52 -14.64 12.77
CA GLN A 53 9.60 -16.09 12.51
C GLN A 53 9.21 -16.49 11.07
N ASP A 54 8.37 -15.72 10.40
CA ASP A 54 7.96 -15.98 9.01
C ASP A 54 9.12 -15.79 8.00
N GLY A 55 10.25 -15.24 8.46
CA GLY A 55 11.50 -15.21 7.74
C GLY A 55 11.58 -14.20 6.60
N PRO A 56 12.58 -14.33 5.71
CA PRO A 56 12.88 -13.34 4.67
C PRO A 56 11.80 -13.26 3.59
N THR A 57 10.98 -14.30 3.41
CA THR A 57 9.92 -14.34 2.39
C THR A 57 8.69 -13.50 2.77
N HIS A 58 8.54 -13.15 4.05
CA HIS A 58 7.42 -12.37 4.57
C HIS A 58 7.83 -11.01 5.11
N SER A 59 9.12 -10.71 5.16
CA SER A 59 9.62 -9.43 5.67
C SER A 59 9.22 -8.30 4.72
N GLY A 60 8.41 -7.38 5.23
CA GLY A 60 7.94 -6.18 4.55
C GLY A 60 9.01 -5.10 4.45
N SER A 61 10.22 -5.44 3.99
CA SER A 61 11.40 -4.57 4.09
C SER A 61 11.51 -3.53 2.98
N PHE A 62 10.59 -3.52 2.01
CA PHE A 62 10.77 -2.81 0.74
C PHE A 62 9.69 -1.77 0.41
N ASP A 63 8.59 -1.69 1.17
CA ASP A 63 7.47 -0.79 0.85
C ASP A 63 7.89 0.68 0.74
N LEU A 64 8.65 1.20 1.72
CA LEU A 64 9.18 2.56 1.67
C LEU A 64 10.04 2.82 0.43
N SER A 65 10.75 1.82 -0.07
CA SER A 65 11.63 1.96 -1.23
C SER A 65 10.84 1.94 -2.54
N PHE A 66 9.99 0.92 -2.73
CA PHE A 66 9.27 0.77 -4.00
C PHE A 66 8.11 1.76 -4.11
N LEU A 67 7.47 2.17 -3.01
CA LEU A 67 6.39 3.17 -3.09
C LEU A 67 6.94 4.58 -3.36
N ARG A 68 8.14 4.89 -2.87
CA ARG A 68 8.71 6.24 -2.93
C ARG A 68 9.07 6.71 -4.34
N CYS A 69 9.34 5.80 -5.27
CA CYS A 69 9.62 6.18 -6.65
C CYS A 69 8.35 6.43 -7.48
N ILE A 70 7.16 6.17 -6.93
CA ILE A 70 5.89 6.29 -7.63
C ILE A 70 5.35 7.72 -7.47
N PRO A 71 5.03 8.43 -8.56
CA PRO A 71 4.45 9.77 -8.49
C PRO A 71 3.11 9.79 -7.75
N ASN A 72 2.80 10.92 -7.10
CA ASN A 72 1.51 11.19 -6.44
C ASN A 72 1.17 10.25 -5.26
N ILE A 73 2.14 9.49 -4.74
CA ILE A 73 1.96 8.69 -3.52
C ILE A 73 2.37 9.49 -2.29
N VAL A 74 1.50 9.51 -1.29
CA VAL A 74 1.82 9.97 0.06
C VAL A 74 2.06 8.74 0.93
N ILE A 75 3.24 8.67 1.55
CA ILE A 75 3.64 7.58 2.44
C ILE A 75 3.66 8.13 3.87
N MET A 76 3.00 7.44 4.79
CA MET A 76 2.98 7.77 6.22
C MET A 76 3.45 6.54 7.01
N ALA A 77 4.32 6.77 8.00
CA ALA A 77 4.83 5.73 8.89
C ALA A 77 4.52 6.15 10.35
N PRO A 78 3.31 5.84 10.86
CA PRO A 78 2.87 6.29 12.17
C PRO A 78 3.74 5.70 13.29
N SER A 79 4.12 6.53 14.26
CA SER A 79 4.97 6.11 15.39
C SER A 79 4.20 5.42 16.51
N ASN A 80 2.88 5.60 16.55
CA ASN A 80 2.00 5.05 17.58
C ASN A 80 0.55 4.91 17.05
N GLU A 81 -0.32 4.29 17.86
CA GLU A 81 -1.73 4.06 17.53
C GLU A 81 -2.55 5.33 17.28
N ASN A 82 -2.22 6.45 17.94
CA ASN A 82 -2.95 7.70 17.77
C ASN A 82 -2.58 8.38 16.45
N GLU A 83 -1.32 8.31 16.03
CA GLU A 83 -0.90 8.76 14.69
C GLU A 83 -1.44 7.88 13.56
N CYS A 84 -1.82 6.63 13.86
CA CYS A 84 -2.36 5.69 12.89
C CYS A 84 -3.88 5.86 12.65
N ARG A 85 -4.60 6.58 13.52
CA ARG A 85 -6.06 6.81 13.43
C ARG A 85 -6.41 7.92 12.46
#